data_AF-A0A1B6FNP6-F1
#
_entry.id   AF-A0A1B6FNP6-F1
#
_cell.length_a   1.000
_cell.length_b   1.000
_cell.length_c   1.000
_cell.angle_alpha   90.00
_cell.angle_beta   90.00
_cell.angle_gamma   90.00
#
_symmetry.space_group_name_H-M   'P 1'
#
loop_
_entity.id
_entity.type
_entity.pdbx_description
1 polymer ?
#
loop_
_entity_poly.entity_id
_entity_poly.type
_entity_poly.pdbx_seq_one_letter_code
_entity_poly.pdbx_strand_id
1 'polypeptide(L)'
;MTTFKLCLMFLCQLCIGSDLSFHVRYLDKKICESIENPVVLGGKYLYRDLLDLVIFLQQIEHKMKDGNREGDRETMSIIEEGGLRLPNITQNDERLMEAFNWTQDQADELRMKTQDIAGRWHNMLHILKRQPLYPVDYDIDSDKFLQNPRVNT
;
A
#
# COMPACT_ATOMS: atom_id res chain seq x y z
N MET A 1 -39.04 -5.06 -17.33
CA MET A 1 -38.21 -4.99 -16.10
C MET A 1 -36.75 -5.44 -16.37
N THR A 2 -36.11 -4.91 -17.42
CA THR A 2 -34.76 -5.34 -17.86
C THR A 2 -33.73 -4.21 -17.82
N THR A 3 -34.17 -2.95 -17.93
CA THR A 3 -33.30 -1.76 -17.87
C THR A 3 -32.77 -1.47 -16.47
N PHE A 4 -33.55 -1.73 -15.43
CA PHE A 4 -33.14 -1.50 -14.03
C PHE A 4 -31.99 -2.43 -13.58
N LYS A 5 -31.98 -3.69 -14.07
CA LYS A 5 -30.91 -4.66 -13.78
C LYS A 5 -29.59 -4.29 -14.46
N LEU A 6 -29.63 -3.72 -15.68
CA LEU A 6 -28.42 -3.25 -16.36
C LEU A 6 -27.81 -2.02 -15.67
N CYS A 7 -28.63 -1.07 -15.21
CA CYS A 7 -28.14 0.07 -14.41
C CYS A 7 -27.53 -0.37 -13.08
N LEU A 8 -28.12 -1.36 -12.40
CA LEU A 8 -27.60 -1.88 -11.14
C LEU A 8 -26.26 -2.62 -11.32
N MET A 9 -26.08 -3.36 -12.42
CA MET A 9 -24.79 -4.02 -12.72
C MET A 9 -23.69 -3.02 -13.10
N PHE A 10 -24.03 -1.94 -13.82
CA PHE A 10 -23.09 -0.84 -14.07
C PHE A 10 -22.74 -0.06 -12.80
N LEU A 11 -23.71 0.18 -11.91
CA LEU A 11 -23.47 0.80 -10.61
C LEU A 11 -22.65 -0.11 -9.68
N CYS A 12 -22.86 -1.43 -9.70
CA CYS A 12 -22.00 -2.36 -8.98
C CYS A 12 -20.57 -2.43 -9.56
N GLN A 13 -20.40 -2.30 -10.88
CA GLN A 13 -19.06 -2.19 -11.47
C GLN A 13 -18.37 -0.84 -11.14
N LEU A 14 -19.14 0.24 -10.97
CA LEU A 14 -18.63 1.54 -10.50
C LEU A 14 -18.35 1.56 -8.98
N CYS A 15 -19.01 0.73 -8.18
CA CYS A 15 -18.78 0.60 -6.74
C CYS A 15 -17.75 -0.49 -6.36
N ILE A 16 -17.23 -1.24 -7.34
CA ILE A 16 -16.15 -2.22 -7.16
C ILE A 16 -14.97 -1.78 -8.04
N GLY A 17 -14.66 -0.48 -8.04
CA GLY A 17 -13.27 -0.09 -8.27
C GLY A 17 -12.48 -0.69 -7.12
N SER A 18 -11.50 -1.55 -7.41
CA SER A 18 -10.56 -2.00 -6.39
C SER A 18 -9.98 -0.73 -5.77
N ASP A 19 -10.31 -0.45 -4.51
CA ASP A 19 -9.84 0.76 -3.86
C ASP A 19 -8.33 0.63 -3.64
N LEU A 20 -7.53 1.02 -4.63
CA LEU A 20 -6.07 0.94 -4.59
C LEU A 20 -5.55 1.78 -3.42
N SER A 21 -6.23 2.88 -3.07
CA SER A 21 -5.87 3.70 -1.91
C SER A 21 -5.95 2.91 -0.61
N PHE A 22 -7.00 2.10 -0.44
CA PHE A 22 -7.13 1.18 0.69
C PHE A 22 -6.03 0.11 0.69
N HIS A 23 -5.79 -0.55 -0.44
CA HIS A 23 -4.80 -1.64 -0.53
C HIS A 23 -3.38 -1.14 -0.26
N VAL A 24 -3.03 0.03 -0.78
CA VAL A 24 -1.74 0.69 -0.55
C VAL A 24 -1.55 0.97 0.95
N ARG A 25 -2.56 1.56 1.62
CA ARG A 25 -2.50 1.81 3.07
C ARG A 25 -2.42 0.54 3.90
N TYR A 26 -3.19 -0.48 3.55
CA TYR A 26 -3.16 -1.78 4.22
C TYR A 26 -1.78 -2.44 4.11
N LEU A 27 -1.18 -2.42 2.92
CA LEU A 27 0.17 -2.95 2.72
C LEU A 27 1.22 -2.15 3.48
N ASP A 28 1.16 -0.82 3.45
CA ASP A 28 2.10 0.03 4.19
C ASP A 28 2.04 -0.25 5.71
N LYS A 29 0.83 -0.39 6.27
CA LYS A 29 0.63 -0.84 7.67
C LYS A 29 1.30 -2.19 7.93
N LYS A 30 0.97 -3.20 7.11
CA LYS A 30 1.45 -4.58 7.28
C LYS A 30 2.97 -4.68 7.16
N ILE A 31 3.58 -3.94 6.23
CA ILE A 31 5.03 -3.87 6.03
C ILE A 31 5.69 -3.19 7.23
N CYS A 32 5.15 -2.07 7.72
CA CYS A 32 5.63 -1.41 8.93
C CYS A 32 5.62 -2.37 10.13
N GLU A 33 4.50 -3.05 10.37
CA GLU A 33 4.36 -4.02 11.45
C GLU A 33 5.36 -5.18 11.32
N SER A 34 5.57 -5.69 10.11
CA SER A 34 6.51 -6.78 9.82
C SER A 34 7.97 -6.39 10.03
N ILE A 35 8.31 -5.10 9.87
CA ILE A 35 9.65 -4.57 10.10
C ILE A 35 9.89 -4.26 11.59
N GLU A 36 8.87 -3.75 12.29
CA GLU A 36 8.95 -3.46 13.72
C GLU A 36 8.97 -4.74 14.58
N ASN A 37 8.21 -5.75 14.15
CA ASN A 37 8.01 -7.01 14.84
C ASN A 37 8.28 -8.19 13.90
N PRO A 38 9.54 -8.43 13.51
CA PRO A 38 9.85 -9.47 12.55
C PRO A 38 9.60 -10.86 13.11
N VAL A 39 8.84 -11.66 12.37
CA VAL A 39 8.56 -13.07 12.69
C VAL A 39 9.60 -13.96 12.04
N VAL A 40 10.05 -14.99 12.77
CA VAL A 40 11.06 -15.94 12.28
C VAL A 40 10.66 -16.52 10.91
N LEU A 41 11.57 -16.45 9.94
CA LEU A 41 11.37 -16.89 8.54
C LEU A 41 10.21 -16.17 7.80
N GLY A 42 9.78 -15.01 8.29
CA GLY A 42 8.73 -14.18 7.70
C GLY A 42 9.16 -13.38 6.46
N GLY A 43 10.46 -13.32 6.15
CA GLY A 43 11.02 -12.41 5.15
C GLY A 43 10.43 -12.56 3.74
N LYS A 44 10.04 -13.77 3.33
CA LYS A 44 9.39 -14.00 2.03
C LYS A 44 8.04 -13.28 1.90
N TYR A 45 7.30 -13.15 3.00
CA TYR A 45 6.02 -12.44 3.02
C TYR A 45 6.23 -10.94 2.95
N LEU A 46 7.24 -10.43 3.66
CA LEU A 46 7.63 -9.02 3.60
C LEU A 46 8.02 -8.61 2.17
N TYR A 47 8.83 -9.41 1.47
CA TYR A 47 9.17 -9.12 0.07
C TYR A 47 7.97 -9.12 -0.86
N ARG A 48 7.04 -10.05 -0.67
CA ARG A 48 5.79 -10.10 -1.43
C ARG A 48 4.96 -8.84 -1.20
N ASP A 49 4.76 -8.46 0.06
CA ASP A 49 3.96 -7.29 0.42
C ASP A 49 4.58 -5.99 -0.15
N LEU A 50 5.91 -5.87 -0.11
CA LEU A 50 6.64 -4.76 -0.73
C LEU A 50 6.48 -4.72 -2.25
N LEU A 51 6.53 -5.88 -2.91
CA LEU A 51 6.32 -5.96 -4.36
C LEU A 51 4.90 -5.54 -4.72
N ASP A 52 3.90 -6.02 -3.99
CA ASP A 52 2.50 -5.66 -4.19
C ASP A 52 2.30 -4.14 -3.99
N LEU A 53 2.94 -3.55 -2.96
CA LEU A 53 2.91 -2.11 -2.72
C LEU A 53 3.52 -1.31 -3.87
N VAL A 54 4.68 -1.73 -4.39
CA VAL A 54 5.31 -1.11 -5.57
C VAL A 54 4.37 -1.16 -6.78
N ILE A 55 3.75 -2.31 -7.04
CA ILE A 55 2.84 -2.49 -8.18
C ILE A 55 1.63 -1.55 -8.06
N PHE A 56 1.01 -1.46 -6.88
CA PHE A 56 -0.16 -0.60 -6.70
C PHE A 56 0.19 0.88 -6.79
N LEU A 57 1.31 1.32 -6.21
CA LEU A 57 1.78 2.70 -6.37
C LEU A 57 2.10 3.02 -7.84
N GLN A 58 2.70 2.09 -8.58
CA GLN A 58 2.94 2.27 -10.02
C GLN A 58 1.65 2.39 -10.82
N GLN A 59 0.60 1.63 -10.47
CA GLN A 59 -0.70 1.75 -11.12
C GLN A 59 -1.33 3.12 -10.87
N ILE A 60 -1.30 3.63 -9.64
CA ILE A 60 -1.78 4.98 -9.30
C ILE A 60 -0.97 6.03 -10.07
N GLU A 61 0.36 5.94 -10.04
CA GLU A 61 1.27 6.86 -10.74
C GLU A 61 1.00 6.89 -12.25
N HIS A 62 0.76 5.74 -12.87
CA HIS A 62 0.42 5.64 -14.29
C HIS A 62 -0.91 6.32 -14.61
N LYS A 63 -1.96 6.08 -13.79
CA LYS A 63 -3.25 6.77 -13.92
C LYS A 63 -3.07 8.29 -13.86
N MET A 64 -2.25 8.80 -12.94
CA MET A 64 -1.96 10.23 -12.83
C MET A 64 -1.28 10.78 -14.09
N LYS A 65 -0.26 10.08 -14.60
CA LYS A 65 0.48 10.51 -15.82
C LYS A 65 -0.40 10.55 -17.07
N ASP A 66 -1.36 9.65 -17.16
CA ASP A 66 -2.31 9.59 -18.27
C ASP A 66 -3.41 10.67 -18.17
N GLY A 67 -3.37 11.53 -17.15
CA GLY A 67 -4.40 12.54 -16.89
C GLY A 67 -5.71 11.95 -16.40
N ASN A 68 -5.71 10.70 -15.93
CA ASN A 68 -6.88 10.06 -15.36
C ASN A 68 -7.10 10.58 -13.92
N ARG A 69 -8.23 11.26 -13.73
CA ARG A 69 -8.67 11.80 -12.42
C ARG A 69 -8.78 10.75 -11.31
N GLU A 70 -8.86 9.47 -11.67
CA GLU A 70 -8.85 8.36 -10.72
C GLU A 70 -7.53 8.25 -9.96
N GLY A 71 -6.38 8.44 -10.63
CA GLY A 71 -5.07 8.42 -9.96
C GLY A 71 -4.91 9.58 -8.98
N ASP A 72 -5.39 10.77 -9.37
CA ASP A 72 -5.46 11.94 -8.47
C ASP A 72 -6.35 11.66 -7.27
N ARG A 73 -7.53 11.05 -7.49
CA ARG A 73 -8.48 10.70 -6.42
C ARG A 73 -7.90 9.67 -5.47
N GLU A 74 -7.28 8.62 -5.97
CA GLU A 74 -6.65 7.58 -5.15
C GLU A 74 -5.53 8.16 -4.30
N THR A 75 -4.69 9.01 -4.88
CA THR A 75 -3.61 9.70 -4.14
C THR A 75 -4.19 10.66 -3.09
N MET A 76 -5.21 11.45 -3.44
CA MET A 76 -5.87 12.34 -2.48
C MET A 76 -6.52 11.59 -1.32
N SER A 77 -7.15 10.43 -1.59
CA SER A 77 -7.70 9.55 -0.57
C SER A 77 -6.62 9.11 0.43
N ILE A 78 -5.44 8.71 -0.06
CA ILE A 78 -4.29 8.37 0.81
C ILE A 78 -3.85 9.59 1.64
N ILE A 79 -3.77 10.79 1.04
CA ILE A 79 -3.36 12.03 1.72
C ILE A 79 -4.35 12.44 2.83
N GLU A 80 -5.65 12.37 2.55
CA GLU A 80 -6.73 12.73 3.48
C GLU A 80 -6.71 11.86 4.74
N GLU A 81 -6.20 10.64 4.60
CA GLU A 81 -6.05 9.64 5.65
C GLU A 81 -4.67 9.68 6.35
N GLY A 82 -3.91 10.76 6.17
CA GLY A 82 -2.61 10.97 6.85
C GLY A 82 -1.40 10.48 6.08
N GLY A 83 -1.58 9.91 4.88
CA GLY A 83 -0.50 9.51 3.98
C GLY A 83 0.02 8.10 4.22
N LEU A 84 1.29 7.89 3.85
CA LEU A 84 2.02 6.63 4.03
C LEU A 84 3.14 6.83 5.05
N ARG A 85 3.30 5.85 5.94
CA ARG A 85 4.33 5.83 6.98
C ARG A 85 5.69 5.49 6.39
N LEU A 86 5.72 4.54 5.45
CA LEU A 86 6.91 4.09 4.73
C LEU A 86 8.08 3.72 5.66
N PRO A 87 8.25 2.43 5.99
CA PRO A 87 9.14 2.03 7.08
C PRO A 87 10.59 2.41 6.81
N ASN A 88 11.25 2.99 7.82
CA ASN A 88 12.69 3.23 7.80
C ASN A 88 13.43 1.97 8.26
N ILE A 89 14.09 1.30 7.33
CA ILE A 89 14.69 -0.02 7.54
C ILE A 89 16.04 0.06 8.28
N THR A 90 16.73 1.20 8.17
CA THR A 90 18.07 1.39 8.74
C THR A 90 18.16 1.19 10.26
N GLN A 91 17.03 1.30 10.98
CA GLN A 91 17.01 1.16 12.44
C GLN A 91 16.85 -0.30 12.91
N ASN A 92 16.47 -1.23 12.03
CA ASN A 92 16.10 -2.60 12.40
C ASN A 92 16.90 -3.69 11.66
N ASP A 93 17.94 -3.34 10.90
CA ASP A 93 18.63 -4.29 10.02
C ASP A 93 19.14 -5.55 10.73
N GLU A 94 19.81 -5.42 11.87
CA GLU A 94 20.34 -6.58 12.62
C GLU A 94 19.22 -7.54 13.05
N ARG A 95 18.11 -6.99 13.57
CA ARG A 95 16.94 -7.78 14.00
C ARG A 95 16.24 -8.46 12.82
N LEU A 96 16.14 -7.78 11.68
CA LEU A 96 15.55 -8.34 10.46
C LEU A 96 16.42 -9.45 9.88
N MET A 97 17.74 -9.23 9.84
CA MET A 97 18.70 -10.21 9.34
C MET A 97 18.69 -11.48 10.20
N GLU A 98 18.66 -11.34 11.52
CA GLU A 98 18.55 -12.47 12.45
C GLU A 98 17.21 -13.20 12.28
N ALA A 99 16.08 -12.48 12.34
CA ALA A 99 14.76 -13.09 12.30
C ALA A 99 14.45 -13.77 10.95
N PHE A 100 14.87 -13.19 9.84
CA PHE A 100 14.58 -13.72 8.51
C PHE A 100 15.68 -14.62 7.95
N ASN A 101 16.78 -14.80 8.69
CA ASN A 101 17.98 -15.51 8.23
C ASN A 101 18.49 -14.95 6.89
N TRP A 102 18.66 -13.63 6.85
CA TRP A 102 19.05 -12.90 5.64
C TRP A 102 20.53 -12.56 5.60
N THR A 103 21.05 -12.43 4.38
CA THR A 103 22.36 -11.86 4.10
C THR A 103 22.32 -10.34 4.12
N GLN A 104 23.50 -9.71 4.16
CA GLN A 104 23.64 -8.26 4.00
C GLN A 104 23.03 -7.78 2.68
N ASP A 105 23.27 -8.52 1.58
CA ASP A 105 22.72 -8.19 0.26
C ASP A 105 21.19 -8.13 0.25
N GLN A 106 20.52 -9.03 0.99
CA GLN A 106 19.06 -9.05 1.11
C GLN A 106 18.55 -7.84 1.90
N ALA A 107 19.22 -7.47 2.99
CA ALA A 107 18.91 -6.26 3.75
C ALA A 107 19.12 -4.99 2.89
N ASP A 108 20.19 -4.93 2.10
CA ASP A 108 20.47 -3.82 1.20
C ASP A 108 19.45 -3.71 0.07
N GLU A 109 19.05 -4.84 -0.53
CA GLU A 109 17.98 -4.86 -1.53
C GLU A 109 16.67 -4.33 -0.93
N LEU A 110 16.34 -4.75 0.29
CA LEU A 110 15.16 -4.29 1.00
C LEU A 110 15.21 -2.77 1.25
N ARG A 111 16.34 -2.22 1.71
CA ARG A 111 16.54 -0.77 1.87
C ARG A 111 16.31 -0.04 0.54
N MET A 112 16.93 -0.50 -0.54
CA MET A 112 16.76 0.09 -1.88
C MET A 112 15.29 0.10 -2.32
N LYS A 113 14.57 -1.01 -2.13
CA LYS A 113 13.14 -1.07 -2.50
C LYS A 113 12.30 -0.09 -1.68
N THR A 114 12.53 0.03 -0.38
CA THR A 114 11.79 1.02 0.43
C THR A 114 12.09 2.46 0.06
N GLN A 115 13.33 2.76 -0.34
CA GLN A 115 13.68 4.08 -0.86
C GLN A 115 12.98 4.37 -2.20
N ASP A 116 12.86 3.39 -3.10
CA ASP A 116 12.11 3.55 -4.36
C ASP A 116 10.61 3.82 -4.09
N ILE A 117 10.00 3.05 -3.19
CA ILE A 117 8.60 3.25 -2.76
C ILE A 117 8.41 4.67 -2.21
N ALA A 118 9.31 5.11 -1.33
CA ALA A 118 9.24 6.46 -0.77
C ALA A 118 9.43 7.56 -1.82
N GLY A 119 10.35 7.37 -2.75
CA GLY A 119 10.55 8.27 -3.87
C GLY A 119 9.31 8.40 -4.76
N ARG A 120 8.66 7.26 -5.07
CA ARG A 120 7.39 7.25 -5.85
C ARG A 120 6.27 7.98 -5.13
N TRP A 121 6.08 7.71 -3.85
CA TRP A 121 5.08 8.39 -3.04
C TRP A 121 5.33 9.91 -3.04
N HIS A 122 6.58 10.33 -2.79
CA HIS A 122 6.95 11.74 -2.79
C HIS A 122 6.71 12.41 -4.15
N ASN A 123 6.98 11.72 -5.25
CA ASN A 123 6.72 12.23 -6.60
C ASN A 123 5.21 12.47 -6.83
N MET A 124 4.34 11.56 -6.38
CA MET A 124 2.89 11.75 -6.50
C MET A 124 2.40 12.95 -5.67
N LEU A 125 2.91 13.12 -4.45
CA LEU A 125 2.65 14.31 -3.63
C LEU A 125 3.08 15.60 -4.33
N HIS A 126 4.26 15.59 -4.96
CA HIS A 126 4.78 16.73 -5.71
C HIS A 126 3.92 17.06 -6.93
N ILE A 127 3.46 16.05 -7.69
CA ILE A 127 2.56 16.24 -8.84
C ILE A 127 1.26 16.95 -8.40
N LEU A 128 0.66 16.51 -7.28
CA LEU A 128 -0.56 17.13 -6.76
C LEU A 128 -0.33 18.43 -6.01
N LYS A 129 0.93 18.76 -5.67
CA LYS A 129 1.30 19.88 -4.79
C LYS A 129 0.56 19.82 -3.45
N ARG A 130 0.43 18.61 -2.90
CA ARG A 130 -0.27 18.34 -1.63
C ARG A 130 0.64 17.52 -0.72
N GLN A 131 0.41 17.66 0.58
CA GLN A 131 1.08 16.90 1.64
C GLN A 131 0.02 16.46 2.64
N PRO A 132 0.20 15.31 3.31
CA PRO A 132 -0.64 14.94 4.45
C PRO A 132 -0.63 16.04 5.53
N LEU A 133 -1.81 16.38 6.05
CA LEU A 133 -1.97 17.42 7.09
C LEU A 133 -1.87 16.85 8.51
N TYR A 134 -2.02 15.54 8.64
CA TYR A 134 -2.06 14.80 9.89
C TYR A 134 -1.08 13.63 9.81
N PRO A 135 -0.55 13.14 10.94
CA PRO A 135 0.23 11.91 10.96
C PRO A 135 -0.60 10.74 10.43
N VAL A 136 0.09 9.73 9.91
CA VAL A 136 -0.54 8.50 9.40
C VAL A 136 -1.35 7.84 10.51
N ASP A 137 -2.64 7.66 10.28
CA ASP A 137 -3.53 6.93 11.16
C ASP A 137 -3.89 5.57 10.53
N TYR A 138 -3.58 4.51 11.26
CA TYR A 138 -3.84 3.13 10.88
C TYR A 138 -4.97 2.49 11.69
N ASP A 139 -5.79 3.27 12.40
CA ASP A 139 -7.11 2.85 12.94
C ASP A 139 -8.12 2.58 11.80
N ILE A 140 -7.67 1.82 10.81
CA ILE A 140 -8.50 1.02 9.95
C ILE A 140 -8.99 -0.11 10.86
N ASP A 141 -10.31 -0.20 11.09
CA ASP A 141 -11.00 -1.39 11.63
C ASP A 141 -10.57 -2.64 10.82
N SER A 142 -9.43 -3.23 11.17
CA SER A 142 -8.88 -4.44 10.53
C SER A 142 -9.85 -5.62 10.67
N ASP A 143 -10.72 -5.55 11.68
CA ASP A 143 -11.73 -6.54 12.01
C ASP A 143 -12.86 -6.62 10.97
N LYS A 144 -13.09 -5.58 10.17
CA LYS A 144 -14.12 -5.61 9.12
C LYS A 144 -13.69 -6.38 7.87
N PHE A 145 -12.39 -6.52 7.61
CA PHE A 145 -11.90 -7.23 6.42
C PHE A 145 -11.61 -8.72 6.68
N LEU A 146 -11.17 -9.09 7.88
CA LEU A 146 -11.01 -10.51 8.27
C LEU A 146 -12.34 -11.26 8.37
N GLN A 147 -13.47 -10.56 8.36
CA GLN A 147 -14.82 -11.12 8.26
C GLN A 147 -15.31 -11.30 6.82
N ASN A 148 -14.51 -10.96 5.81
CA ASN A 148 -14.88 -11.16 4.41
C ASN A 148 -14.58 -12.62 3.99
N PRO A 149 -15.60 -13.48 3.73
CA PRO A 149 -15.40 -14.91 3.50
C PRO A 149 -14.70 -15.25 2.18
N ARG A 150 -14.23 -14.27 1.41
CA ARG A 150 -13.59 -14.45 0.10
C ARG A 150 -12.06 -14.56 0.12
N VAL A 151 -11.42 -14.49 1.29
CA VAL A 151 -9.96 -14.71 1.41
C VAL A 151 -9.63 -16.18 1.75
N ASN A 152 -10.64 -17.00 2.05
CA ASN A 152 -10.48 -18.42 2.40
C ASN A 152 -11.13 -19.38 1.37
N THR A 153 -10.99 -19.11 0.07
CA THR A 153 -11.30 -20.09 -1.00
C THR A 153 -10.29 -20.02 -2.11
#